data_AF-A0A414FZR1-F1
#
_entry.id   AF-A0A414FZR1-F1
#
_cell.length_a   1.000
_cell.length_b   1.000
_cell.length_c   1.000
_cell.angle_alpha   90.00
_cell.angle_beta   90.00
_cell.angle_gamma   90.00
#
_symmetry.space_group_name_H-M   'P 1'
#
loop_
_entity.id
_entity.type
_entity.pdbx_description
1 polymer ?
#
loop_
_entity_poly.entity_id
_entity_poly.type
_entity_poly.pdbx_seq_one_letter_code
_entity_poly.pdbx_strand_id
1 'polypeptide(L)'
;MRVPYENRFHELEPLLARVEKPTRYIDHEWGALYKPEAEHRCVLIYPDVYEVGLPNQGIAILYRNLNEAPGLSCERGYIPWVDMADEMRAAGIPLLSLEGAAPIASFDVVGFHVPHEMACTNYLEGLDLAGIPLHAADRGEDDPIVICGGPSVYNPEPLAPFFDCMMIGEGEEQIVEFCQRHRELRDSGVSRAEMLRELSKIGGVYVPSLYEVRHDEPCSPHGYTVPRDGEDVRPVVYKRVVKDFGATNPVPQAVVPYMQIVQDRLCVEVLRGCARGCRFCQAGMTYRPVRERSADQVVSAVTGGLAHMGYDEVSLNSLSTTDHSKCAEMLNRLNKRLGDTGISISVPSQRLDSFGVDMAAAVAGEKKGGLTFAPEAGSQRMRDIINKNVTEEDLERATRAAFEAGWRRVKLYFMMGLPGETDEDIVAIAQLADHTLEIAREVVPKEQRGGISVSISVSVFIPKAHTPFQWCPQLDDAEVKRRQQLLFHSVKNRAVRIHCHDAATSLVEAVMSRGGRDIAPLIEGAWRRGQRFDAWTEQFELGRWEEAAAELGMDLRALAQESFELDWRLPWEHVSPGVSRGFLLREYRRSLEGVTTPDCTRESCTGCGVCPTLKADNVLVGERA
;
A
#
# COMPACT_ATOMS: atom_id res chain seq x y z
N MET A 1 21.90 28.52 1.33
CA MET A 1 21.78 28.59 2.80
C MET A 1 20.63 27.70 3.20
N ARG A 2 20.95 26.56 3.84
CA ARG A 2 19.97 25.62 4.38
C ARG A 2 19.05 26.31 5.39
N VAL A 3 17.75 26.01 5.34
CA VAL A 3 16.80 26.45 6.37
C VAL A 3 17.28 25.90 7.72
N PRO A 4 17.40 26.72 8.77
CA PRO A 4 17.88 26.24 10.07
C PRO A 4 16.88 25.26 10.68
N TYR A 5 17.42 24.24 11.36
CA TYR A 5 16.61 23.36 12.19
C TYR A 5 16.31 24.08 13.51
N GLU A 6 15.07 24.51 13.69
CA GLU A 6 14.61 25.23 14.88
C GLU A 6 13.12 24.96 15.13
N ASN A 7 12.70 24.94 16.39
CA ASN A 7 11.29 24.76 16.74
C ASN A 7 10.49 26.04 16.42
N ARG A 8 9.51 25.92 15.53
CA ARG A 8 8.63 27.02 15.10
C ARG A 8 7.16 26.78 15.50
N PHE A 9 6.91 25.94 16.50
CA PHE A 9 5.55 25.65 16.95
C PHE A 9 4.78 26.90 17.37
N HIS A 10 5.47 27.87 18.00
CA HIS A 10 4.89 29.14 18.44
C HIS A 10 4.27 29.97 17.30
N GLU A 11 4.64 29.71 16.05
CA GLU A 11 4.05 30.35 14.87
C GLU A 11 2.78 29.62 14.41
N LEU A 12 2.76 28.29 14.53
CA LEU A 12 1.63 27.44 14.15
C LEU A 12 0.52 27.43 15.21
N GLU A 13 0.87 27.51 16.50
CA GLU A 13 -0.06 27.46 17.64
C GLU A 13 -1.25 28.44 17.52
N PRO A 14 -1.07 29.72 17.12
CA PRO A 14 -2.19 30.64 16.92
C PRO A 14 -3.19 30.22 15.83
N LEU A 15 -2.78 29.39 14.87
CA LEU A 15 -3.63 28.91 13.78
C LEU A 15 -4.57 27.78 14.23
N LEU A 16 -4.23 27.06 15.31
CA LEU A 16 -5.01 25.92 15.81
C LEU A 16 -6.46 26.27 16.13
N ALA A 17 -6.73 27.52 16.50
CA ALA A 17 -8.07 28.00 16.80
C ALA A 17 -8.97 28.20 15.55
N ARG A 18 -8.41 28.08 14.35
CA ARG A 18 -9.07 28.39 13.07
C ARG A 18 -9.34 27.17 12.18
N VAL A 19 -8.86 26.01 12.59
CA VAL A 19 -8.86 24.79 11.77
C VAL A 19 -9.63 23.66 12.44
N GLU A 20 -10.04 22.69 11.64
CA GLU A 20 -10.64 21.45 12.09
C GLU A 20 -9.58 20.50 12.68
N LYS A 21 -9.96 19.81 13.76
CA LYS A 21 -9.12 18.83 14.47
C LYS A 21 -7.70 19.35 14.77
N PRO A 22 -7.54 20.42 15.57
CA PRO A 22 -6.23 20.98 15.89
C PRO A 22 -5.27 19.97 16.53
N THR A 23 -5.79 18.90 17.14
CA THR A 23 -5.03 17.77 17.68
C THR A 23 -4.18 17.02 16.64
N ARG A 24 -4.38 17.24 15.34
CA ARG A 24 -3.50 16.70 14.28
C ARG A 24 -2.10 17.29 14.31
N TYR A 25 -1.97 18.48 14.86
CA TYR A 25 -0.77 19.32 14.76
C TYR A 25 -0.08 19.52 16.11
N ILE A 26 -0.57 18.87 17.16
CA ILE A 26 0.04 18.92 18.49
C ILE A 26 1.04 17.77 18.61
N ASP A 27 2.22 18.07 19.14
CA ASP A 27 3.29 17.10 19.35
C ASP A 27 3.28 16.50 20.78
N HIS A 28 4.36 15.83 21.17
CA HIS A 28 4.69 15.30 22.48
C HIS A 28 3.82 14.10 22.87
N GLU A 29 3.46 13.31 21.87
CA GLU A 29 2.79 12.04 22.04
C GLU A 29 3.64 11.08 22.88
N TRP A 30 2.97 10.27 23.71
CA TRP A 30 3.66 9.25 24.48
C TRP A 30 4.32 8.24 23.56
N GLY A 31 5.62 8.00 23.77
CA GLY A 31 6.43 7.06 23.00
C GLY A 31 7.03 7.63 21.72
N ALA A 32 6.78 8.91 21.39
CA ALA A 32 7.54 9.61 20.36
C ALA A 32 9.03 9.70 20.75
N LEU A 33 9.90 9.51 19.76
CA LEU A 33 11.35 9.58 19.88
C LEU A 33 11.83 10.93 19.34
N TYR A 34 12.58 11.65 20.16
CA TYR A 34 13.12 12.95 19.78
C TYR A 34 14.60 13.05 20.15
N LYS A 35 15.44 13.38 19.16
CA LYS A 35 16.91 13.49 19.29
C LYS A 35 17.41 14.81 18.70
N PRO A 36 17.24 15.94 19.40
CA PRO A 36 17.63 17.26 18.89
C PRO A 36 19.13 17.36 18.57
N GLU A 37 19.96 16.58 19.25
CA GLU A 37 21.42 16.63 19.17
C GLU A 37 22.02 15.83 18.00
N ALA A 38 21.19 15.19 17.17
CA ALA A 38 21.69 14.32 16.09
C ALA A 38 22.41 15.10 14.98
N GLU A 39 23.44 14.47 14.41
CA GLU A 39 24.28 15.03 13.34
C GLU A 39 23.62 14.94 11.95
N HIS A 40 22.68 14.00 11.79
CA HIS A 40 21.95 13.75 10.56
C HIS A 40 20.48 13.51 10.87
N ARG A 41 19.61 14.27 10.22
CA ARG A 41 18.17 14.29 10.48
C ARG A 41 17.40 13.84 9.25
N CYS A 42 16.54 12.85 9.45
CA CYS A 42 15.57 12.39 8.47
C CYS A 42 14.17 12.75 8.94
N VAL A 43 13.26 13.07 8.01
CA VAL A 43 11.83 13.14 8.31
C VAL A 43 11.07 12.21 7.37
N LEU A 44 10.16 11.41 7.93
CA LEU A 44 9.30 10.50 7.18
C LEU A 44 7.87 11.05 7.16
N ILE A 45 7.43 11.42 5.96
CA ILE A 45 6.14 12.03 5.69
C ILE A 45 5.18 10.96 5.18
N TYR A 46 4.06 10.76 5.87
CA TYR A 46 2.92 10.08 5.28
C TYR A 46 2.13 11.09 4.43
N PRO A 47 1.77 10.77 3.18
CA PRO A 47 1.18 11.74 2.25
C PRO A 47 -0.33 11.95 2.49
N ASP A 48 -0.74 12.01 3.75
CA ASP A 48 -2.13 12.23 4.18
C ASP A 48 -2.12 12.80 5.61
N VAL A 49 -3.31 13.08 6.15
CA VAL A 49 -3.47 13.57 7.52
C VAL A 49 -3.03 12.55 8.56
N TYR A 50 -2.68 13.08 9.74
CA TYR A 50 -2.15 12.34 10.88
C TYR A 50 -2.97 11.07 11.23
N GLU A 51 -4.30 11.16 11.32
CA GLU A 51 -5.12 10.02 11.76
C GLU A 51 -5.14 8.84 10.79
N VAL A 52 -4.79 9.08 9.53
CA VAL A 52 -4.63 8.05 8.48
C VAL A 52 -3.20 7.51 8.48
N GLY A 53 -2.23 8.41 8.63
CA GLY A 53 -0.81 8.07 8.50
C GLY A 53 -0.21 7.37 9.71
N LEU A 54 -0.59 7.75 10.94
CA LEU A 54 -0.02 7.18 12.16
C LEU A 54 -0.08 5.64 12.19
N PRO A 55 -1.21 4.96 11.89
CA PRO A 55 -1.27 3.49 11.94
C PRO A 55 -0.46 2.79 10.83
N ASN A 56 0.26 3.51 9.96
CA ASN A 56 1.08 2.91 8.93
C ASN A 56 2.28 2.15 9.54
N GLN A 57 2.19 0.82 9.51
CA GLN A 57 3.20 -0.08 10.03
C GLN A 57 4.58 0.09 9.38
N GLY A 58 4.62 0.41 8.07
CA GLY A 58 5.86 0.64 7.35
C GLY A 58 6.63 1.82 7.93
N ILE A 59 5.98 2.97 8.10
CA ILE A 59 6.57 4.15 8.73
C ILE A 59 7.01 3.84 10.17
N ALA A 60 6.17 3.15 10.97
CA ALA A 60 6.54 2.82 12.35
C ALA A 60 7.84 1.99 12.43
N ILE A 61 8.04 1.04 11.51
CA ILE A 61 9.27 0.26 11.41
C ILE A 61 10.46 1.14 11.03
N LEU A 62 10.34 1.94 9.96
CA LEU A 62 11.45 2.78 9.47
C LEU A 62 11.84 3.86 10.50
N TYR A 63 10.85 4.49 11.12
CA TYR A 63 11.02 5.47 12.18
C TYR A 63 11.81 4.90 13.35
N ARG A 64 11.47 3.69 13.79
CA ARG A 64 12.21 3.01 14.87
C ARG A 64 13.65 2.70 14.44
N ASN A 65 13.84 2.09 13.28
CA ASN A 65 15.18 1.69 12.84
C ASN A 65 16.14 2.88 12.69
N LEU A 66 15.66 3.99 12.13
CA LEU A 66 16.45 5.22 12.03
C LEU A 66 16.76 5.80 13.41
N ASN A 67 15.80 5.81 14.34
CA ASN A 67 16.03 6.29 15.69
C ASN A 67 16.80 5.30 16.59
N GLU A 68 17.01 4.05 16.20
CA GLU A 68 17.93 3.14 16.90
C GLU A 68 19.37 3.27 16.36
N ALA A 69 19.53 3.76 15.12
CA ALA A 69 20.83 3.92 14.50
C ALA A 69 21.65 5.06 15.16
N PRO A 70 22.96 4.84 15.43
CA PRO A 70 23.82 5.86 15.99
C PRO A 70 23.97 7.09 15.10
N GLY A 71 23.84 8.29 15.70
CA GLY A 71 24.04 9.57 15.02
C GLY A 71 22.88 10.03 14.12
N LEU A 72 21.82 9.22 13.98
CA LEU A 72 20.62 9.57 13.22
C LEU A 72 19.47 9.98 14.16
N SER A 73 18.69 10.96 13.70
CA SER A 73 17.35 11.29 14.21
C SER A 73 16.34 11.10 13.09
N CYS A 74 15.18 10.54 13.40
CA CYS A 74 14.05 10.51 12.50
C CYS A 74 12.83 11.14 13.17
N GLU A 75 12.19 12.06 12.45
CA GLU A 75 10.92 12.66 12.84
C GLU A 75 9.82 12.25 11.86
N ARG A 76 8.57 12.47 12.25
CA ARG A 76 7.38 12.21 11.43
C ARG A 76 6.87 13.51 10.85
N GLY A 77 6.27 13.42 9.67
CA GLY A 77 5.51 14.50 9.06
C GLY A 77 4.23 13.96 8.44
N TYR A 78 3.27 14.85 8.26
CA TYR A 78 1.97 14.56 7.65
C TYR A 78 1.57 15.74 6.78
N ILE A 79 0.77 15.50 5.75
CA ILE A 79 0.23 16.60 4.95
C ILE A 79 -0.91 17.25 5.74
N PRO A 80 -0.82 18.56 6.06
CA PRO A 80 -1.88 19.22 6.81
C PRO A 80 -3.18 19.22 6.03
N TRP A 81 -4.29 19.18 6.75
CA TRP A 81 -5.60 19.27 6.10
C TRP A 81 -5.77 20.61 5.38
N VAL A 82 -6.70 20.65 4.43
CA VAL A 82 -6.87 21.76 3.49
C VAL A 82 -6.97 23.14 4.15
N ASP A 83 -7.63 23.22 5.31
CA ASP A 83 -7.79 24.45 6.09
C ASP A 83 -6.48 24.91 6.76
N MET A 84 -5.74 24.00 7.36
CA MET A 84 -4.44 24.30 7.97
C MET A 84 -3.39 24.63 6.90
N ALA A 85 -3.36 23.89 5.79
CA ALA A 85 -2.45 24.19 4.68
C ALA A 85 -2.66 25.62 4.16
N ASP A 86 -3.92 26.05 4.04
CA ASP A 86 -4.27 27.40 3.59
C ASP A 86 -3.91 28.48 4.63
N GLU A 87 -4.17 28.25 5.93
CA GLU A 87 -3.76 29.17 6.99
C GLU A 87 -2.23 29.29 7.11
N MET A 88 -1.51 28.17 7.02
CA MET A 88 -0.04 28.15 7.01
C MET A 88 0.53 28.95 5.84
N ARG A 89 -0.01 28.73 4.63
CA ARG A 89 0.38 29.46 3.42
C ARG A 89 0.08 30.95 3.53
N ALA A 90 -1.08 31.33 4.08
CA ALA A 90 -1.44 32.73 4.32
C ALA A 90 -0.55 33.41 5.39
N ALA A 91 -0.11 32.66 6.40
CA ALA A 91 0.77 33.15 7.46
C ALA A 91 2.27 33.10 7.10
N GLY A 92 2.64 32.47 5.98
CA GLY A 92 4.04 32.27 5.59
C GLY A 92 4.78 31.25 6.48
N ILE A 93 4.05 30.29 7.05
CA ILE A 93 4.59 29.23 7.91
C ILE A 93 4.85 27.99 7.04
N PRO A 94 6.09 27.47 7.00
CA PRO A 94 6.40 26.29 6.20
C PRO A 94 5.85 25.02 6.87
N LEU A 95 5.81 23.92 6.11
CA LEU A 95 5.54 22.61 6.68
C LEU A 95 6.56 22.28 7.78
N LEU A 96 6.07 21.83 8.93
CA LEU A 96 6.87 21.48 10.10
C LEU A 96 6.83 19.97 10.35
N SER A 97 7.92 19.41 10.86
CA SER A 97 7.94 18.06 11.46
C SER A 97 7.08 18.02 12.72
N LEU A 98 6.60 16.83 13.10
CA LEU A 98 5.76 16.67 14.28
C LEU A 98 6.58 16.86 15.57
N GLU A 99 7.64 16.06 15.78
CA GLU A 99 8.42 16.04 17.02
C GLU A 99 9.21 17.33 17.30
N GLY A 100 9.90 17.86 16.28
CA GLY A 100 10.73 19.05 16.41
C GLY A 100 9.95 20.35 16.24
N ALA A 101 8.76 20.30 15.64
CA ALA A 101 8.10 21.45 15.02
C ALA A 101 9.08 22.24 14.13
N ALA A 102 9.97 21.54 13.43
CA ALA A 102 11.05 22.13 12.66
C ALA A 102 10.69 22.18 11.17
N PRO A 103 11.09 23.23 10.42
CA PRO A 103 10.86 23.29 8.99
C PRO A 103 11.36 22.02 8.27
N ILE A 104 10.52 21.40 7.45
CA ILE A 104 10.88 20.17 6.73
C ILE A 104 12.11 20.36 5.83
N ALA A 105 12.27 21.54 5.23
CA ALA A 105 13.45 21.88 4.42
C ALA A 105 14.77 21.94 5.23
N SER A 106 14.73 21.90 6.56
CA SER A 106 15.93 21.89 7.41
C SER A 106 16.56 20.49 7.57
N PHE A 107 15.84 19.44 7.21
CA PHE A 107 16.30 18.04 7.33
C PHE A 107 17.35 17.70 6.27
N ASP A 108 18.15 16.64 6.51
CA ASP A 108 19.11 16.16 5.52
C ASP A 108 18.42 15.31 4.45
N VAL A 109 17.44 14.52 4.90
CA VAL A 109 16.65 13.62 4.06
C VAL A 109 15.17 13.83 4.37
N VAL A 110 14.37 14.02 3.32
CA VAL A 110 12.90 14.12 3.41
C VAL A 110 12.32 12.92 2.68
N GLY A 111 11.72 11.98 3.40
CA GLY A 111 11.18 10.75 2.84
C GLY A 111 9.66 10.76 2.76
N PHE A 112 9.08 10.48 1.60
CA PHE A 112 7.64 10.32 1.43
C PHE A 112 7.25 8.85 1.31
N HIS A 113 6.21 8.44 2.05
CA HIS A 113 5.59 7.13 1.83
C HIS A 113 4.72 7.15 0.57
N VAL A 114 4.76 6.09 -0.24
CA VAL A 114 3.92 5.94 -1.45
C VAL A 114 2.92 4.79 -1.28
N PRO A 115 1.82 5.01 -0.55
CA PRO A 115 0.85 3.95 -0.23
C PRO A 115 0.02 3.54 -1.45
N HIS A 116 -0.40 4.50 -2.27
CA HIS A 116 -1.24 4.30 -3.46
C HIS A 116 -1.07 5.49 -4.41
N GLU A 117 -1.47 5.30 -5.66
CA GLU A 117 -1.29 6.29 -6.72
C GLU A 117 -2.12 7.57 -6.53
N MET A 118 -3.26 7.49 -5.82
CA MET A 118 -4.12 8.65 -5.51
C MET A 118 -3.50 9.61 -4.47
N ALA A 119 -2.29 9.37 -3.98
CA ALA A 119 -1.57 10.31 -3.14
C ALA A 119 -0.68 11.29 -3.96
N CYS A 120 -0.70 11.18 -5.29
CA CYS A 120 0.23 11.87 -6.19
C CYS A 120 0.29 13.40 -6.01
N THR A 121 -0.85 14.09 -5.82
CA THR A 121 -0.85 15.55 -5.61
C THR A 121 -0.36 15.94 -4.21
N ASN A 122 -0.51 15.05 -3.22
CA ASN A 122 -0.12 15.33 -1.84
C ASN A 122 1.40 15.41 -1.66
N TYR A 123 2.17 14.78 -2.55
CA TYR A 123 3.62 14.98 -2.60
C TYR A 123 3.98 16.41 -2.99
N LEU A 124 3.29 16.97 -3.99
CA LEU A 124 3.49 18.35 -4.43
C LEU A 124 3.05 19.33 -3.37
N GLU A 125 1.91 19.09 -2.70
CA GLU A 125 1.45 19.92 -1.58
C GLU A 125 2.49 19.96 -0.45
N GLY A 126 3.06 18.80 -0.09
CA GLY A 126 4.09 18.71 0.94
C GLY A 126 5.39 19.42 0.56
N LEU A 127 5.85 19.27 -0.69
CA LEU A 127 7.06 19.94 -1.19
C LEU A 127 6.88 21.45 -1.27
N ASP A 128 5.76 21.93 -1.83
CA ASP A 128 5.43 23.35 -1.93
C ASP A 128 5.36 24.00 -0.55
N LEU A 129 4.59 23.42 0.38
CA LEU A 129 4.43 23.97 1.71
C LEU A 129 5.73 23.92 2.53
N ALA A 130 6.61 22.95 2.27
CA ALA A 130 7.95 22.90 2.87
C ALA A 130 8.92 23.93 2.28
N GLY A 131 8.58 24.55 1.14
CA GLY A 131 9.50 25.42 0.39
C GLY A 131 10.61 24.67 -0.33
N ILE A 132 10.41 23.38 -0.64
CA ILE A 132 11.36 22.54 -1.38
C ILE A 132 10.97 22.55 -2.86
N PRO A 133 11.91 22.75 -3.81
CA PRO A 133 11.59 22.68 -5.23
C PRO A 133 10.88 21.37 -5.62
N LEU A 134 9.78 21.50 -6.38
CA LEU A 134 8.92 20.39 -6.77
C LEU A 134 9.71 19.35 -7.59
N HIS A 135 10.44 19.81 -8.61
CA HIS A 135 11.25 18.95 -9.47
C HIS A 135 12.62 18.71 -8.85
N ALA A 136 13.08 17.46 -8.87
CA ALA A 136 14.41 17.09 -8.40
C ALA A 136 15.52 17.82 -9.16
N ALA A 137 15.29 18.15 -10.43
CA ALA A 137 16.24 18.89 -11.27
C ALA A 137 16.44 20.35 -10.83
N ASP A 138 15.49 20.93 -10.09
CA ASP A 138 15.54 22.32 -9.62
C ASP A 138 16.18 22.45 -8.23
N ARG A 139 16.56 21.32 -7.59
CA ARG A 139 17.16 21.29 -6.26
C ARG A 139 18.66 21.59 -6.32
N GLY A 140 19.10 22.50 -5.47
CA GLY A 140 20.50 22.88 -5.31
C GLY A 140 21.29 21.96 -4.37
N GLU A 141 22.56 22.32 -4.16
CA GLU A 141 23.50 21.60 -3.28
C GLU A 141 23.09 21.65 -1.80
N ASP A 142 22.40 22.72 -1.37
CA ASP A 142 21.97 22.92 0.02
C ASP A 142 20.58 22.34 0.32
N ASP A 143 19.83 21.89 -0.68
CA ASP A 143 18.49 21.33 -0.53
C ASP A 143 18.54 19.89 0.00
N PRO A 144 17.54 19.45 0.78
CA PRO A 144 17.47 18.07 1.25
C PRO A 144 17.47 17.07 0.08
N ILE A 145 17.94 15.85 0.34
CA ILE A 145 17.69 14.73 -0.57
C ILE A 145 16.28 14.24 -0.32
N VAL A 146 15.41 14.38 -1.32
CA VAL A 146 14.01 13.96 -1.23
C VAL A 146 13.91 12.53 -1.75
N ILE A 147 13.44 11.63 -0.89
CA ILE A 147 13.28 10.21 -1.21
C ILE A 147 11.82 9.81 -1.16
N CYS A 148 11.48 8.70 -1.81
CA CYS A 148 10.19 8.04 -1.59
C CYS A 148 10.32 6.53 -1.48
N GLY A 149 9.35 5.88 -0.86
CA GLY A 149 9.27 4.42 -0.78
C GLY A 149 7.88 3.96 -0.36
N GLY A 150 7.51 2.73 -0.71
CA GLY A 150 6.18 2.20 -0.38
C GLY A 150 5.71 1.15 -1.37
N PRO A 151 4.53 0.56 -1.15
CA PRO A 151 4.01 -0.50 -2.02
C PRO A 151 3.77 -0.05 -3.47
N SER A 152 3.60 1.25 -3.73
CA SER A 152 3.19 1.74 -5.06
C SER A 152 4.35 2.29 -5.91
N VAL A 153 5.61 2.19 -5.45
CA VAL A 153 6.82 2.60 -6.20
C VAL A 153 7.25 1.62 -7.30
N TYR A 154 6.44 0.60 -7.58
CA TYR A 154 6.73 -0.40 -8.62
C TYR A 154 6.33 0.06 -10.04
N ASN A 155 5.56 1.14 -10.16
CA ASN A 155 5.64 2.01 -11.34
C ASN A 155 6.15 3.39 -10.87
N PRO A 156 7.47 3.62 -10.90
CA PRO A 156 8.03 4.85 -10.35
C PRO A 156 7.87 6.05 -11.29
N GLU A 157 7.71 5.83 -12.59
CA GLU A 157 7.95 6.86 -13.61
C GLU A 157 7.02 8.08 -13.53
N PRO A 158 5.71 7.95 -13.23
CA PRO A 158 4.84 9.11 -13.07
C PRO A 158 5.29 10.07 -11.97
N LEU A 159 5.96 9.57 -10.93
CA LEU A 159 6.44 10.36 -9.80
C LEU A 159 7.94 10.70 -9.89
N ALA A 160 8.68 10.04 -10.79
CA ALA A 160 10.13 10.11 -10.87
C ALA A 160 10.70 11.56 -10.96
N PRO A 161 10.08 12.52 -11.66
CA PRO A 161 10.59 13.89 -11.70
C PRO A 161 10.60 14.62 -10.35
N PHE A 162 9.79 14.19 -9.38
CA PHE A 162 9.65 14.85 -8.08
C PHE A 162 10.57 14.30 -7.00
N PHE A 163 11.29 13.21 -7.24
CA PHE A 163 12.12 12.54 -6.22
C PHE A 163 13.57 12.40 -6.68
N ASP A 164 14.52 12.61 -5.76
CA ASP A 164 15.95 12.41 -6.02
C ASP A 164 16.28 10.91 -6.05
N CYS A 165 15.71 10.16 -5.09
CA CYS A 165 15.88 8.72 -4.97
C CYS A 165 14.54 8.04 -4.66
N MET A 166 14.30 6.88 -5.26
CA MET A 166 13.13 6.04 -5.00
C MET A 166 13.59 4.69 -4.46
N MET A 167 13.10 4.32 -3.28
CA MET A 167 13.47 3.11 -2.55
C MET A 167 12.52 1.97 -2.91
N ILE A 168 13.05 0.97 -3.62
CA ILE A 168 12.29 -0.19 -4.09
C ILE A 168 12.48 -1.35 -3.11
N GLY A 169 11.37 -1.84 -2.53
CA GLY A 169 11.34 -3.03 -1.68
C GLY A 169 11.29 -2.72 -0.19
N GLU A 170 11.98 -3.55 0.58
CA GLU A 170 11.97 -3.53 2.05
C GLU A 170 13.03 -2.56 2.58
N GLY A 171 12.55 -1.50 3.24
CA GLY A 171 13.36 -0.32 3.60
C GLY A 171 14.12 -0.42 4.92
N GLU A 172 13.87 -1.45 5.74
CA GLU A 172 14.32 -1.52 7.14
C GLU A 172 15.82 -1.34 7.33
N GLU A 173 16.61 -2.07 6.54
CA GLU A 173 18.07 -1.95 6.49
C GLU A 173 18.49 -0.84 5.52
N GLN A 174 17.76 -0.73 4.41
CA GLN A 174 18.10 0.10 3.26
C GLN A 174 18.14 1.59 3.63
N ILE A 175 17.18 2.06 4.43
CA ILE A 175 17.07 3.48 4.79
C ILE A 175 18.17 3.90 5.77
N VAL A 176 18.58 2.99 6.66
CA VAL A 176 19.68 3.24 7.60
C VAL A 176 21.00 3.30 6.84
N GLU A 177 21.24 2.33 5.95
CA GLU A 177 22.41 2.32 5.04
C GLU A 177 22.46 3.60 4.20
N PHE A 178 21.32 4.02 3.66
CA PHE A 178 21.18 5.25 2.88
C PHE A 178 21.53 6.50 3.68
N CYS A 179 20.91 6.70 4.85
CA CYS A 179 21.15 7.91 5.67
C CYS A 179 22.60 7.98 6.18
N GLN A 180 23.19 6.84 6.56
CA GLN A 180 24.60 6.79 6.95
C GLN A 180 25.52 7.16 5.79
N ARG A 181 25.28 6.59 4.61
CA ARG A 181 26.08 6.88 3.41
C ARG A 181 25.92 8.35 2.98
N HIS A 182 24.70 8.88 3.02
CA HIS A 182 24.44 10.29 2.77
C HIS A 182 25.23 11.18 3.72
N ARG A 183 25.20 10.89 5.04
CA ARG A 183 25.97 11.65 6.04
C ARG A 183 27.46 11.68 5.68
N GLU A 184 28.06 10.53 5.38
CA GLU A 184 29.47 10.43 5.00
C GLU A 184 29.83 11.28 3.77
N LEU A 185 28.98 11.25 2.74
CA LEU A 185 29.19 11.98 1.49
C LEU A 185 29.05 13.50 1.70
N ARG A 186 28.01 13.91 2.44
CA ARG A 186 27.77 15.30 2.85
C ARG A 186 28.97 15.86 3.62
N ASP A 187 29.43 15.13 4.63
CA ASP A 187 30.54 15.56 5.50
C ASP A 187 31.89 15.60 4.75
N SER A 188 32.00 14.84 3.66
CA SER A 188 33.16 14.85 2.76
C SER A 188 33.08 15.94 1.68
N GLY A 189 32.01 16.75 1.63
CA GLY A 189 31.84 17.83 0.65
C GLY A 189 31.62 17.35 -0.78
N VAL A 190 31.06 16.15 -0.95
CA VAL A 190 30.72 15.59 -2.27
C VAL A 190 29.55 16.38 -2.89
N SER A 191 29.63 16.70 -4.18
CA SER A 191 28.54 17.37 -4.88
C SER A 191 27.28 16.51 -4.93
N ARG A 192 26.10 17.14 -5.04
CA ARG A 192 24.81 16.44 -5.14
C ARG A 192 24.81 15.40 -6.26
N ALA A 193 25.33 15.76 -7.44
CA ALA A 193 25.37 14.84 -8.59
C ALA A 193 26.19 13.57 -8.29
N GLU A 194 27.39 13.70 -7.72
CA GLU A 194 28.22 12.55 -7.36
C GLU A 194 27.60 11.78 -6.18
N MET A 195 26.97 12.48 -5.25
CA MET A 195 26.26 11.88 -4.12
C MET A 195 25.13 10.97 -4.62
N LEU A 196 24.32 11.43 -5.58
CA LEU A 196 23.26 10.61 -6.18
C LEU A 196 23.81 9.37 -6.90
N ARG A 197 24.95 9.48 -7.59
CA ARG A 197 25.64 8.32 -8.18
C ARG A 197 26.09 7.32 -7.12
N GLU A 198 26.68 7.79 -6.04
CA GLU A 198 27.11 6.94 -4.93
C GLU A 198 25.93 6.26 -4.22
N LEU A 199 24.85 7.00 -3.98
CA LEU A 199 23.63 6.46 -3.36
C LEU A 199 22.93 5.44 -4.25
N SER A 200 23.00 5.57 -5.59
CA SER A 200 22.44 4.59 -6.54
C SER A 200 23.08 3.20 -6.44
N LYS A 201 24.26 3.08 -5.83
CA LYS A 201 24.96 1.80 -5.63
C LYS A 201 24.32 0.95 -4.53
N ILE A 202 23.57 1.59 -3.64
CA ILE A 202 22.81 0.92 -2.58
C ILE A 202 21.69 0.09 -3.23
N GLY A 203 21.62 -1.19 -2.86
CA GLY A 203 20.65 -2.12 -3.46
C GLY A 203 19.22 -1.64 -3.28
N GLY A 204 18.47 -1.58 -4.39
CA GLY A 204 17.07 -1.15 -4.41
C GLY A 204 16.86 0.36 -4.49
N VAL A 205 17.92 1.17 -4.61
CA VAL A 205 17.79 2.62 -4.81
C VAL A 205 17.75 2.91 -6.31
N TYR A 206 16.64 3.48 -6.77
CA TYR A 206 16.48 4.02 -8.11
C TYR A 206 16.69 5.54 -8.07
N VAL A 207 17.52 6.07 -8.96
CA VAL A 207 17.82 7.52 -9.05
C VAL A 207 17.40 8.03 -10.43
N PRO A 208 16.24 8.70 -10.55
CA PRO A 208 15.66 9.07 -11.84
C PRO A 208 16.56 9.87 -12.78
N SER A 209 17.44 10.72 -12.23
CA SER A 209 18.34 11.57 -13.01
C SER A 209 19.39 10.79 -13.81
N LEU A 210 19.73 9.56 -13.38
CA LEU A 210 20.70 8.67 -14.02
C LEU A 210 20.08 7.82 -15.15
N TYR A 211 18.78 8.01 -15.42
CA TYR A 211 18.01 7.26 -16.41
C TYR A 211 17.29 8.21 -17.36
N GLU A 212 17.02 7.73 -18.57
CA GLU A 212 16.29 8.43 -19.62
C GLU A 212 15.20 7.56 -20.23
N VAL A 213 14.19 8.21 -20.80
CA VAL A 213 13.09 7.55 -21.51
C VAL A 213 13.45 7.46 -23.00
N ARG A 214 13.31 6.27 -23.58
CA ARG A 214 13.50 6.02 -25.01
C ARG A 214 12.25 5.44 -25.67
N HIS A 215 12.22 5.53 -27.00
CA HIS A 215 11.09 5.15 -27.86
C HIS A 215 11.57 4.44 -29.15
N ASP A 216 12.81 3.94 -29.17
CA ASP A 216 13.47 3.37 -30.35
C ASP A 216 13.12 1.89 -30.61
N GLU A 217 12.48 1.22 -29.66
CA GLU A 217 11.95 -0.15 -29.77
C GLU A 217 10.42 -0.16 -29.66
N PRO A 218 9.73 -1.25 -30.06
CA PRO A 218 8.32 -1.43 -29.73
C PRO A 218 8.09 -1.24 -28.23
N CYS A 219 7.39 -0.17 -27.87
CA CYS A 219 7.15 0.22 -26.50
C CYS A 219 5.75 0.81 -26.34
N SER A 220 5.33 0.97 -25.09
CA SER A 220 4.12 1.73 -24.79
C SER A 220 4.21 3.17 -25.33
N PRO A 221 3.08 3.87 -25.49
CA PRO A 221 3.06 5.30 -25.84
C PRO A 221 3.87 6.19 -24.89
N HIS A 222 4.10 5.71 -23.66
CA HIS A 222 4.89 6.37 -22.62
C HIS A 222 6.41 6.12 -22.73
N GLY A 223 6.84 5.30 -23.69
CA GLY A 223 8.23 4.89 -23.84
C GLY A 223 8.64 3.80 -22.85
N TYR A 224 9.96 3.65 -22.68
CA TYR A 224 10.58 2.81 -21.65
C TYR A 224 11.85 3.45 -21.11
N THR A 225 12.15 3.19 -19.85
CA THR A 225 13.27 3.83 -19.15
C THR A 225 14.51 2.95 -19.15
N VAL A 226 15.68 3.55 -19.39
CA VAL A 226 17.00 2.90 -19.40
C VAL A 226 18.06 3.80 -18.76
N PRO A 227 19.20 3.27 -18.29
CA PRO A 227 20.34 4.08 -17.88
C PRO A 227 20.76 5.07 -18.97
N ARG A 228 21.15 6.29 -18.57
CA ARG A 228 21.77 7.25 -19.48
C ARG A 228 23.13 6.74 -19.96
N ASP A 229 23.49 7.11 -21.18
CA ASP A 229 24.80 6.79 -21.73
C ASP A 229 25.92 7.39 -20.86
N GLY A 230 26.87 6.54 -20.46
CA GLY A 230 28.02 6.93 -19.62
C GLY A 230 27.80 6.81 -18.11
N GLU A 231 26.58 6.56 -17.64
CA GLU A 231 26.32 6.29 -16.21
C GLU A 231 26.59 4.81 -15.87
N ASP A 232 27.38 4.57 -14.83
CA ASP A 232 27.66 3.22 -14.29
C ASP A 232 26.57 2.81 -13.28
N VAL A 233 25.36 2.61 -13.79
CA VAL A 233 24.19 2.18 -13.01
C VAL A 233 23.58 0.89 -13.56
N ARG A 234 22.81 0.21 -12.72
CA ARG A 234 22.20 -1.08 -13.08
C ARG A 234 21.12 -0.86 -14.14
N PRO A 235 21.05 -1.67 -15.21
CA PRO A 235 19.91 -1.62 -16.15
C PRO A 235 18.57 -1.96 -15.50
N VAL A 236 18.60 -2.77 -14.43
CA VAL A 236 17.42 -3.12 -13.64
C VAL A 236 17.72 -2.94 -12.14
N VAL A 237 16.91 -2.11 -11.48
CA VAL A 237 16.91 -1.92 -10.03
C VAL A 237 15.99 -2.96 -9.41
N TYR A 238 16.58 -4.01 -8.85
CA TYR A 238 15.83 -5.02 -8.11
C TYR A 238 15.49 -4.53 -6.71
N LYS A 239 14.28 -4.86 -6.25
CA LYS A 239 13.83 -4.56 -4.89
C LYS A 239 14.77 -5.10 -3.82
N ARG A 240 14.90 -4.39 -2.71
CA ARG A 240 15.53 -4.90 -1.48
C ARG A 240 14.59 -5.88 -0.76
N VAL A 241 15.17 -6.91 -0.14
CA VAL A 241 14.46 -7.94 0.63
C VAL A 241 15.25 -8.21 1.91
N VAL A 242 14.59 -8.18 3.07
CA VAL A 242 15.16 -8.64 4.34
C VAL A 242 15.27 -10.17 4.30
N LYS A 243 16.49 -10.68 4.12
CA LYS A 243 16.71 -12.11 3.89
C LYS A 243 16.36 -12.96 5.10
N ASP A 244 16.83 -12.55 6.28
CA ASP A 244 16.54 -13.22 7.55
C ASP A 244 15.46 -12.45 8.32
N PHE A 245 14.22 -12.58 7.85
CA PHE A 245 13.07 -11.94 8.49
C PHE A 245 12.85 -12.46 9.92
N GLY A 246 13.17 -13.75 10.16
CA GLY A 246 13.08 -14.39 11.47
C GLY A 246 14.09 -13.87 12.49
N ALA A 247 15.23 -13.32 12.07
CA ALA A 247 16.18 -12.66 12.97
C ALA A 247 15.73 -11.27 13.42
N THR A 248 14.81 -10.62 12.70
CA THR A 248 14.25 -9.32 13.11
C THR A 248 13.14 -9.52 14.13
N ASN A 249 12.94 -8.57 15.05
CA ASN A 249 11.76 -8.59 15.90
C ASN A 249 10.58 -7.86 15.22
N PRO A 250 9.34 -8.34 15.37
CA PRO A 250 8.18 -7.54 15.00
C PRO A 250 8.20 -6.22 15.77
N VAL A 251 8.03 -5.12 15.05
CA VAL A 251 8.00 -3.77 15.63
C VAL A 251 6.55 -3.38 15.92
N PRO A 252 6.06 -3.38 17.16
CA PRO A 252 4.74 -2.83 17.44
C PRO A 252 4.73 -1.31 17.24
N GLN A 253 3.55 -0.76 16.97
CA GLN A 253 3.33 0.69 17.06
C GLN A 253 3.76 1.18 18.46
N ALA A 254 4.57 2.24 18.49
CA ALA A 254 5.21 2.75 19.70
C ALA A 254 4.79 4.18 20.06
N VAL A 255 3.84 4.76 19.33
CA VAL A 255 3.26 6.07 19.66
C VAL A 255 1.79 5.92 20.05
N VAL A 256 1.38 6.61 21.12
CA VAL A 256 -0.02 6.71 21.57
C VAL A 256 -0.59 8.05 21.11
N PRO A 257 -1.60 8.06 20.22
CA PRO A 257 -2.19 9.29 19.72
C PRO A 257 -3.03 10.02 20.77
N TYR A 258 -3.07 11.35 20.69
CA TYR A 258 -3.97 12.20 21.49
C TYR A 258 -5.33 12.46 20.83
N MET A 259 -5.60 11.79 19.72
CA MET A 259 -6.89 11.81 19.03
C MET A 259 -7.23 10.43 18.49
N GLN A 260 -8.50 10.21 18.15
CA GLN A 260 -8.92 8.97 17.52
C GLN A 260 -8.32 8.85 16.12
N ILE A 261 -7.65 7.73 15.86
CA ILE A 261 -7.07 7.38 14.56
C ILE A 261 -7.92 6.36 13.79
N VAL A 262 -7.66 6.18 12.50
CA VAL A 262 -8.45 5.27 11.64
C VAL A 262 -8.33 3.80 12.11
N GLN A 263 -7.17 3.41 12.64
CA GLN A 263 -6.94 2.07 13.19
C GLN A 263 -6.29 2.16 14.57
N ASP A 264 -7.12 2.18 15.61
CA ASP A 264 -6.70 2.38 16.99
C ASP A 264 -6.47 1.04 17.70
N ARG A 265 -5.35 0.39 17.39
CA ARG A 265 -4.99 -0.95 17.90
C ARG A 265 -3.51 -1.25 17.77
N LEU A 266 -3.03 -2.20 18.58
CA LEU A 266 -1.67 -2.69 18.48
C LEU A 266 -1.51 -3.57 17.24
N CYS A 267 -0.81 -3.07 16.22
CA CYS A 267 -0.51 -3.82 15.00
C CYS A 267 0.82 -4.59 15.13
N VAL A 268 0.81 -5.88 14.77
CA VAL A 268 2.01 -6.73 14.74
C VAL A 268 2.05 -7.50 13.43
N GLU A 269 3.11 -7.30 12.63
CA GLU A 269 3.33 -8.04 11.38
C GLU A 269 3.74 -9.49 11.68
N VAL A 270 2.98 -10.47 11.18
CA VAL A 270 3.22 -11.90 11.46
C VAL A 270 3.85 -12.66 10.30
N LEU A 271 3.68 -12.19 9.07
CA LEU A 271 4.33 -12.72 7.87
C LEU A 271 4.41 -11.65 6.78
N ARG A 272 5.38 -11.82 5.88
CA ARG A 272 5.58 -10.96 4.72
C ARG A 272 5.57 -11.78 3.45
N GLY A 273 4.93 -11.26 2.40
CA GLY A 273 4.79 -11.97 1.13
C GLY A 273 3.50 -12.77 0.99
N CYS A 274 3.14 -13.05 -0.26
CA CYS A 274 2.01 -13.90 -0.61
C CYS A 274 2.38 -14.75 -1.84
N ALA A 275 2.21 -16.06 -1.75
CA ALA A 275 2.57 -17.00 -2.82
C ALA A 275 1.37 -17.42 -3.69
N ARG A 276 0.15 -16.99 -3.34
CA ARG A 276 -1.11 -17.39 -4.00
C ARG A 276 -1.18 -17.05 -5.50
N GLY A 277 -0.52 -15.97 -5.92
CA GLY A 277 -0.33 -15.66 -7.33
C GLY A 277 -1.59 -15.24 -8.10
N CYS A 278 -2.51 -14.51 -7.45
CA CYS A 278 -3.63 -13.87 -8.13
C CYS A 278 -3.12 -12.94 -9.24
N ARG A 279 -3.66 -13.03 -10.45
CA ARG A 279 -3.15 -12.38 -11.66
C ARG A 279 -3.35 -10.86 -11.74
N PHE A 280 -4.26 -10.33 -10.93
CA PHE A 280 -4.50 -8.90 -10.77
C PHE A 280 -3.70 -8.28 -9.60
N CYS A 281 -3.21 -9.10 -8.67
CA CYS A 281 -2.73 -8.61 -7.37
C CYS A 281 -1.25 -8.24 -7.44
N GLN A 282 -0.96 -6.94 -7.49
CA GLN A 282 0.42 -6.44 -7.45
C GLN A 282 1.15 -6.92 -6.19
N ALA A 283 0.53 -6.82 -5.01
CA ALA A 283 1.14 -7.27 -3.75
C ALA A 283 1.52 -8.77 -3.77
N GLY A 284 0.69 -9.60 -4.43
CA GLY A 284 0.94 -11.03 -4.62
C GLY A 284 2.15 -11.36 -5.50
N MET A 285 2.66 -10.38 -6.26
CA MET A 285 3.88 -10.48 -7.05
C MET A 285 5.05 -9.74 -6.38
N THR A 286 4.80 -8.53 -5.87
CA THR A 286 5.83 -7.62 -5.39
C THR A 286 6.35 -7.92 -4.00
N TYR A 287 5.61 -8.63 -3.14
CA TYR A 287 6.08 -8.98 -1.79
C TYR A 287 6.74 -10.37 -1.67
N ARG A 288 6.81 -11.15 -2.75
CA ARG A 288 7.48 -12.48 -2.74
C ARG A 288 8.98 -12.33 -2.40
N PRO A 289 9.63 -13.32 -1.75
CA PRO A 289 9.09 -14.58 -1.26
C PRO A 289 8.37 -14.44 0.10
N VAL A 290 7.63 -15.50 0.47
CA VAL A 290 6.90 -15.58 1.74
C VAL A 290 7.84 -15.88 2.89
N ARG A 291 7.82 -15.06 3.95
CA ARG A 291 8.60 -15.26 5.17
C ARG A 291 7.72 -15.07 6.39
N GLU A 292 7.72 -16.06 7.28
CA GLU A 292 6.88 -16.12 8.48
C GLU A 292 7.69 -15.78 9.74
N ARG A 293 7.01 -15.22 10.75
CA ARG A 293 7.59 -15.04 12.10
C ARG A 293 7.23 -16.22 12.99
N SER A 294 8.07 -16.52 13.97
CA SER A 294 7.70 -17.58 14.94
C SER A 294 6.58 -17.10 15.87
N ALA A 295 5.80 -18.05 16.40
CA ALA A 295 4.77 -17.73 17.39
C ALA A 295 5.36 -17.08 18.65
N ASP A 296 6.59 -17.44 19.03
CA ASP A 296 7.29 -16.82 20.16
C ASP A 296 7.57 -15.34 19.94
N GLN A 297 8.05 -14.97 18.74
CA GLN A 297 8.30 -13.57 18.40
C GLN A 297 7.01 -12.75 18.43
N VAL A 298 5.94 -13.28 17.84
CA VAL A 298 4.64 -12.61 17.79
C VAL A 298 4.06 -12.44 19.19
N VAL A 299 4.00 -13.51 19.99
CA VAL A 299 3.46 -13.46 21.36
C VAL A 299 4.28 -12.51 22.24
N SER A 300 5.61 -12.52 22.10
CA SER A 300 6.50 -11.61 22.83
C SER A 300 6.24 -10.15 22.45
N ALA A 301 6.21 -9.83 21.16
CA ALA A 301 5.98 -8.46 20.67
C ALA A 301 4.60 -7.93 21.05
N VAL A 302 3.55 -8.75 20.95
CA VAL A 302 2.20 -8.38 21.38
C VAL A 302 2.18 -8.07 22.87
N THR A 303 2.76 -8.93 23.71
CA THR A 303 2.70 -8.74 25.16
C THR A 303 3.53 -7.54 25.60
N GLY A 304 4.72 -7.36 25.02
CA GLY A 304 5.54 -6.19 25.25
C GLY A 304 4.81 -4.91 24.82
N GLY A 305 4.26 -4.89 23.61
CA GLY A 305 3.51 -3.75 23.08
C GLY A 305 2.30 -3.38 23.95
N LEU A 306 1.47 -4.35 24.33
CA LEU A 306 0.32 -4.10 25.20
C LEU A 306 0.73 -3.52 26.56
N ALA A 307 1.79 -4.03 27.17
CA ALA A 307 2.28 -3.54 28.45
C ALA A 307 2.80 -2.09 28.40
N HIS A 308 3.32 -1.64 27.25
CA HIS A 308 3.85 -0.29 27.09
C HIS A 308 2.81 0.71 26.58
N MET A 309 1.88 0.26 25.73
CA MET A 309 1.00 1.14 24.96
C MET A 309 -0.44 1.16 25.45
N GLY A 310 -0.89 0.13 26.18
CA GLY A 310 -2.22 0.11 26.80
C GLY A 310 -3.40 -0.09 25.85
N TYR A 311 -3.18 -0.58 24.62
CA TYR A 311 -4.27 -0.90 23.68
C TYR A 311 -5.20 -2.02 24.19
N ASP A 312 -6.49 -1.95 23.84
CA ASP A 312 -7.51 -2.96 24.13
C ASP A 312 -7.82 -3.89 22.93
N GLU A 313 -7.16 -3.66 21.80
CA GLU A 313 -7.22 -4.51 20.60
C GLU A 313 -5.81 -4.76 20.03
N VAL A 314 -5.57 -5.99 19.57
CA VAL A 314 -4.37 -6.40 18.85
C VAL A 314 -4.75 -6.88 17.45
N SER A 315 -4.09 -6.37 16.40
CA SER A 315 -4.25 -6.85 15.03
C SER A 315 -3.01 -7.62 14.57
N LEU A 316 -3.21 -8.88 14.19
CA LEU A 316 -2.19 -9.71 13.53
C LEU A 316 -2.18 -9.41 12.03
N ASN A 317 -1.22 -8.60 11.59
CA ASN A 317 -1.22 -8.00 10.26
C ASN A 317 -0.34 -8.78 9.27
N SER A 318 -0.86 -8.96 8.05
CA SER A 318 -0.14 -9.43 6.88
C SER A 318 -1.02 -9.37 5.62
N LEU A 319 -0.49 -9.79 4.47
CA LEU A 319 -1.28 -9.96 3.24
C LEU A 319 -2.27 -11.15 3.30
N SER A 320 -1.99 -12.16 4.13
CA SER A 320 -2.84 -13.36 4.25
C SER A 320 -2.56 -14.07 5.58
N THR A 321 -3.09 -13.55 6.69
CA THR A 321 -2.71 -13.99 8.05
C THR A 321 -3.10 -15.46 8.31
N THR A 322 -4.20 -15.91 7.72
CA THR A 322 -4.66 -17.30 7.79
C THR A 322 -3.76 -18.29 7.05
N ASP A 323 -2.90 -17.82 6.14
CA ASP A 323 -1.91 -18.68 5.46
C ASP A 323 -0.66 -18.92 6.30
N HIS A 324 -0.52 -18.26 7.45
CA HIS A 324 0.60 -18.50 8.35
C HIS A 324 0.57 -19.96 8.86
N SER A 325 1.64 -20.72 8.66
CA SER A 325 1.72 -22.15 9.05
C SER A 325 1.39 -22.42 10.52
N LYS A 326 1.71 -21.46 11.40
CA LYS A 326 1.40 -21.46 12.85
C LYS A 326 0.29 -20.49 13.29
N CYS A 327 -0.62 -20.08 12.41
CA CYS A 327 -1.69 -19.10 12.74
C CYS A 327 -2.53 -19.51 13.97
N ALA A 328 -3.05 -20.74 13.98
CA ALA A 328 -3.85 -21.26 15.08
C ALA A 328 -3.06 -21.34 16.41
N GLU A 329 -1.77 -21.68 16.36
CA GLU A 329 -0.91 -21.69 17.54
C GLU A 329 -0.77 -20.28 18.14
N MET A 330 -0.51 -19.27 17.29
CA MET A 330 -0.40 -17.87 17.72
C MET A 330 -1.70 -17.41 18.38
N LEU A 331 -2.84 -17.62 17.72
CA LEU A 331 -4.15 -17.22 18.24
C LEU A 331 -4.46 -17.92 19.58
N ASN A 332 -4.26 -19.23 19.68
CA ASN A 332 -4.52 -19.98 20.91
C ASN A 332 -3.65 -19.50 22.09
N ARG A 333 -2.37 -19.22 21.83
CA ARG A 333 -1.45 -18.71 22.85
C ARG A 333 -1.83 -17.30 23.30
N LEU A 334 -2.19 -16.42 22.36
CA LEU A 334 -2.63 -15.05 22.66
C LEU A 334 -3.97 -15.05 23.41
N ASN A 335 -4.99 -15.79 22.92
CA ASN A 335 -6.29 -15.94 23.59
C ASN A 335 -6.13 -16.43 25.03
N LYS A 336 -5.30 -17.46 25.25
CA LYS A 336 -5.03 -17.98 26.60
C LYS A 336 -4.39 -16.91 27.50
N ARG A 337 -3.47 -16.11 26.96
CA ARG A 337 -2.74 -15.09 27.72
C ARG A 337 -3.59 -13.85 28.01
N LEU A 338 -4.53 -13.53 27.13
CA LEU A 338 -5.37 -12.33 27.20
C LEU A 338 -6.79 -12.59 27.72
N GLY A 339 -7.17 -13.84 28.00
CA GLY A 339 -8.56 -14.24 28.32
C GLY A 339 -9.24 -13.43 29.42
N ASP A 340 -8.51 -13.04 30.48
CA ASP A 340 -9.08 -12.30 31.62
C ASP A 340 -8.78 -10.78 31.55
N THR A 341 -8.30 -10.28 30.42
CA THR A 341 -7.85 -8.87 30.28
C THR A 341 -8.89 -7.97 29.61
N GLY A 342 -9.89 -8.55 28.95
CA GLY A 342 -10.82 -7.81 28.09
C GLY A 342 -10.21 -7.35 26.75
N ILE A 343 -8.94 -7.65 26.49
CA ILE A 343 -8.24 -7.31 25.24
C ILE A 343 -8.66 -8.25 24.12
N SER A 344 -9.04 -7.69 22.97
CA SER A 344 -9.48 -8.45 21.81
C SER A 344 -8.37 -8.65 20.78
N ILE A 345 -8.45 -9.74 20.01
CA ILE A 345 -7.53 -10.02 18.90
C ILE A 345 -8.32 -9.99 17.60
N SER A 346 -7.82 -9.24 16.62
CA SER A 346 -8.36 -9.14 15.28
C SER A 346 -7.40 -9.68 14.22
N VAL A 347 -7.99 -10.27 13.18
CA VAL A 347 -7.29 -10.80 12.01
C VAL A 347 -7.93 -10.18 10.77
N PRO A 348 -7.42 -9.05 10.24
CA PRO A 348 -8.09 -8.32 9.16
C PRO A 348 -8.01 -9.02 7.80
N SER A 349 -6.89 -9.68 7.48
CA SER A 349 -6.63 -10.31 6.18
C SER A 349 -6.95 -11.80 6.22
N GLN A 350 -8.20 -12.15 5.92
CA GLN A 350 -8.70 -13.54 5.97
C GLN A 350 -9.03 -14.05 4.56
N ARG A 351 -8.38 -15.15 4.17
CA ARG A 351 -8.67 -15.83 2.90
C ARG A 351 -9.60 -17.01 3.15
N LEU A 352 -10.65 -17.17 2.33
CA LEU A 352 -11.73 -18.13 2.61
C LEU A 352 -11.27 -19.59 2.64
N ASP A 353 -10.40 -19.98 1.74
CA ASP A 353 -9.93 -21.36 1.61
C ASP A 353 -9.10 -21.83 2.82
N SER A 354 -8.39 -20.92 3.47
CA SER A 354 -7.67 -21.16 4.72
C SER A 354 -8.53 -20.94 5.98
N PHE A 355 -9.82 -20.63 5.83
CA PHE A 355 -10.75 -20.39 6.92
C PHE A 355 -11.60 -21.64 7.22
N GLY A 356 -11.05 -22.52 8.06
CA GLY A 356 -11.74 -23.72 8.57
C GLY A 356 -12.46 -23.48 9.90
N VAL A 357 -13.12 -24.52 10.42
CA VAL A 357 -13.84 -24.48 11.72
C VAL A 357 -12.90 -24.14 12.87
N ASP A 358 -11.71 -24.74 12.91
CA ASP A 358 -10.72 -24.46 13.96
C ASP A 358 -10.22 -23.01 13.92
N MET A 359 -10.08 -22.44 12.71
CA MET A 359 -9.72 -21.03 12.53
C MET A 359 -10.86 -20.12 12.97
N ALA A 360 -12.10 -20.46 12.61
CA ALA A 360 -13.28 -19.71 13.05
C ALA A 360 -13.40 -19.71 14.58
N ALA A 361 -13.12 -20.85 15.24
CA ALA A 361 -13.10 -20.94 16.70
C ALA A 361 -11.95 -20.10 17.31
N ALA A 362 -10.75 -20.14 16.73
CA ALA A 362 -9.59 -19.39 17.22
C ALA A 362 -9.73 -17.86 17.04
N VAL A 363 -10.44 -17.43 15.99
CA VAL A 363 -10.72 -16.01 15.69
C VAL A 363 -11.97 -15.51 16.43
N ALA A 364 -12.84 -16.40 16.91
CA ALA A 364 -14.05 -16.07 17.65
C ALA A 364 -13.73 -15.60 19.08
N GLY A 365 -13.26 -14.35 19.22
CA GLY A 365 -13.17 -13.67 20.52
C GLY A 365 -14.55 -13.30 21.10
N GLU A 366 -14.55 -12.60 22.25
CA GLU A 366 -15.77 -12.20 22.97
C GLU A 366 -16.68 -11.22 22.20
N LYS A 367 -16.10 -10.35 21.35
CA LYS A 367 -16.84 -9.39 20.51
C LYS A 367 -16.73 -9.77 19.03
N LYS A 368 -17.85 -10.25 18.44
CA LYS A 368 -17.92 -10.61 17.02
C LYS A 368 -18.37 -9.43 16.16
N GLY A 369 -17.39 -8.80 15.52
CA GLY A 369 -17.59 -7.74 14.52
C GLY A 369 -18.21 -8.26 13.20
N GLY A 370 -18.07 -7.49 12.13
CA GLY A 370 -18.34 -8.00 10.78
C GLY A 370 -17.18 -8.85 10.28
N LEU A 371 -17.48 -9.98 9.63
CA LEU A 371 -16.48 -10.81 8.97
C LEU A 371 -16.42 -10.45 7.49
N THR A 372 -15.22 -10.34 6.93
CA THR A 372 -15.03 -10.00 5.52
C THR A 372 -14.38 -11.17 4.80
N PHE A 373 -14.96 -11.53 3.66
CA PHE A 373 -14.44 -12.50 2.72
C PHE A 373 -14.19 -11.82 1.36
N ALA A 374 -13.11 -12.18 0.69
CA ALA A 374 -12.78 -11.67 -0.64
C ALA A 374 -12.77 -12.79 -1.70
N PRO A 375 -13.94 -13.16 -2.27
CA PRO A 375 -14.03 -14.01 -3.46
C PRO A 375 -13.37 -13.37 -4.69
N GLU A 376 -13.35 -12.03 -4.76
CA GLU A 376 -12.86 -11.19 -5.87
C GLU A 376 -13.68 -11.29 -7.16
N ALA A 377 -14.23 -12.46 -7.49
CA ALA A 377 -15.07 -12.68 -8.66
C ALA A 377 -16.30 -13.53 -8.34
N GLY A 378 -17.40 -13.25 -9.05
CA GLY A 378 -18.70 -13.89 -8.84
C GLY A 378 -18.72 -15.37 -9.21
N SER A 379 -18.21 -15.73 -10.38
CA SER A 379 -18.24 -17.10 -10.89
C SER A 379 -16.94 -17.88 -10.62
N GLN A 380 -17.03 -19.22 -10.55
CA GLN A 380 -15.84 -20.08 -10.50
C GLN A 380 -14.91 -19.84 -11.68
N ARG A 381 -15.46 -19.73 -12.89
CA ARG A 381 -14.72 -19.44 -14.12
C ARG A 381 -13.84 -18.20 -13.96
N MET A 382 -14.40 -17.10 -13.46
CA MET A 382 -13.62 -15.88 -13.27
C MET A 382 -12.61 -15.99 -12.14
N ARG A 383 -12.91 -16.72 -11.05
CA ARG A 383 -11.91 -17.03 -10.01
C ARG A 383 -10.74 -17.85 -10.56
N ASP A 384 -10.97 -18.74 -11.52
CA ASP A 384 -9.92 -19.51 -12.18
C ASP A 384 -9.09 -18.64 -13.13
N ILE A 385 -9.75 -17.76 -13.91
CA ILE A 385 -9.09 -16.79 -14.81
C ILE A 385 -8.16 -15.86 -14.02
N ILE A 386 -8.58 -15.35 -12.87
CA ILE A 386 -7.73 -14.47 -12.06
C ILE A 386 -6.76 -15.23 -11.15
N ASN A 387 -6.75 -16.56 -11.20
CA ASN A 387 -5.97 -17.45 -10.35
C ASN A 387 -6.20 -17.19 -8.84
N LYS A 388 -7.46 -16.96 -8.44
CA LYS A 388 -7.79 -16.78 -7.03
C LYS A 388 -7.61 -18.10 -6.27
N ASN A 389 -7.80 -19.26 -6.91
CA ASN A 389 -7.72 -20.59 -6.27
C ASN A 389 -8.66 -20.70 -5.06
N VAL A 390 -9.90 -20.26 -5.22
CA VAL A 390 -10.97 -20.39 -4.22
C VAL A 390 -12.16 -21.00 -4.94
N THR A 391 -12.62 -22.16 -4.46
CA THR A 391 -13.74 -22.90 -5.04
C THR A 391 -15.09 -22.47 -4.46
N GLU A 392 -16.19 -22.78 -5.13
CA GLU A 392 -17.54 -22.62 -4.55
C GLU A 392 -17.67 -23.38 -3.21
N GLU A 393 -17.08 -24.58 -3.12
CA GLU A 393 -17.09 -25.39 -1.89
C GLU A 393 -16.34 -24.71 -0.74
N ASP A 394 -15.22 -24.03 -1.03
CA ASP A 394 -14.49 -23.25 -0.03
C ASP A 394 -15.32 -22.08 0.49
N LEU A 395 -16.05 -21.41 -0.41
CA LEU A 395 -16.94 -20.30 -0.08
C LEU A 395 -18.08 -20.75 0.82
N GLU A 396 -18.75 -21.85 0.46
CA GLU A 396 -19.81 -22.44 1.29
C GLU A 396 -19.26 -22.85 2.66
N ARG A 397 -18.17 -23.61 2.69
CA ARG A 397 -17.56 -24.12 3.94
C ARG A 397 -17.18 -22.98 4.89
N ALA A 398 -16.47 -21.97 4.40
CA ALA A 398 -16.03 -20.83 5.21
C ALA A 398 -17.20 -19.99 5.73
N THR A 399 -18.21 -19.77 4.87
CA THR A 399 -19.41 -19.01 5.22
C THR A 399 -20.24 -19.74 6.27
N ARG A 400 -20.45 -21.06 6.08
CA ARG A 400 -21.17 -21.91 7.04
C ARG A 400 -20.46 -21.91 8.40
N ALA A 401 -19.16 -22.15 8.42
CA ALA A 401 -18.35 -22.12 9.64
C ALA A 401 -18.44 -20.77 10.37
N ALA A 402 -18.42 -19.65 9.65
CA ALA A 402 -18.58 -18.33 10.25
C ALA A 402 -19.96 -18.14 10.92
N PHE A 403 -21.05 -18.53 10.26
CA PHE A 403 -22.39 -18.41 10.86
C PHE A 403 -22.59 -19.36 12.05
N GLU A 404 -22.04 -20.59 11.97
CA GLU A 404 -22.03 -21.57 13.08
C GLU A 404 -21.26 -21.04 14.28
N ALA A 405 -20.12 -20.41 14.03
CA ALA A 405 -19.33 -19.74 15.05
C ALA A 405 -19.96 -18.42 15.55
N GLY A 406 -21.14 -18.02 15.05
CA GLY A 406 -21.95 -16.94 15.61
C GLY A 406 -21.74 -15.56 15.01
N TRP A 407 -20.98 -15.43 13.92
CA TRP A 407 -20.99 -14.19 13.12
C TRP A 407 -22.37 -13.98 12.51
N ARG A 408 -22.78 -12.72 12.37
CA ARG A 408 -24.07 -12.35 11.77
C ARG A 408 -23.97 -11.32 10.66
N ARG A 409 -22.83 -10.66 10.55
CA ARG A 409 -22.56 -9.67 9.50
C ARG A 409 -21.41 -10.20 8.66
N VAL A 410 -21.68 -10.46 7.39
CA VAL A 410 -20.67 -10.87 6.40
C VAL A 410 -20.55 -9.80 5.32
N LYS A 411 -19.32 -9.43 4.97
CA LYS A 411 -18.99 -8.56 3.85
C LYS A 411 -18.25 -9.38 2.79
N LEU A 412 -18.67 -9.26 1.54
CA LEU A 412 -18.04 -9.91 0.38
C LEU A 412 -17.39 -8.83 -0.49
N TYR A 413 -16.10 -8.99 -0.80
CA TYR A 413 -15.35 -8.11 -1.71
C TYR A 413 -15.20 -8.73 -3.10
N PHE A 414 -15.51 -7.92 -4.11
CA PHE A 414 -15.39 -8.28 -5.52
C PHE A 414 -14.70 -7.16 -6.30
N MET A 415 -14.26 -7.51 -7.50
CA MET A 415 -13.80 -6.58 -8.52
C MET A 415 -14.74 -6.63 -9.72
N MET A 416 -14.72 -5.58 -10.53
CA MET A 416 -15.47 -5.45 -11.78
C MET A 416 -14.55 -4.88 -12.86
N GLY A 417 -14.71 -5.35 -14.09
CA GLY A 417 -13.84 -5.00 -15.21
C GLY A 417 -12.61 -5.89 -15.33
N LEU A 418 -12.63 -7.08 -14.72
CA LEU A 418 -11.55 -8.05 -14.85
C LEU A 418 -11.41 -8.55 -16.32
N PRO A 419 -10.19 -8.84 -16.80
CA PRO A 419 -10.01 -9.38 -18.14
C PRO A 419 -10.80 -10.68 -18.37
N GLY A 420 -11.61 -10.71 -19.42
CA GLY A 420 -12.46 -11.86 -19.76
C GLY A 420 -13.79 -11.96 -18.98
N GLU A 421 -14.14 -10.96 -18.18
CA GLU A 421 -15.41 -10.89 -17.42
C GLU A 421 -16.62 -10.60 -18.33
N THR A 422 -17.68 -11.39 -18.18
CA THR A 422 -18.95 -11.25 -18.89
C THR A 422 -20.09 -10.84 -17.94
N ASP A 423 -21.25 -10.51 -18.51
CA ASP A 423 -22.45 -10.14 -17.75
C ASP A 423 -22.90 -11.26 -16.81
N GLU A 424 -22.74 -12.53 -17.20
CA GLU A 424 -23.05 -13.68 -16.35
C GLU A 424 -22.22 -13.69 -15.07
N ASP A 425 -20.96 -13.26 -15.11
CA ASP A 425 -20.11 -13.18 -13.92
C ASP A 425 -20.54 -12.05 -12.99
N ILE A 426 -21.00 -10.92 -13.54
CA ILE A 426 -21.59 -9.83 -12.76
C ILE A 426 -22.88 -10.29 -12.07
N VAL A 427 -23.73 -11.03 -12.77
CA VAL A 427 -24.93 -11.63 -12.18
C VAL A 427 -24.55 -12.65 -11.10
N ALA A 428 -23.49 -13.42 -11.29
CA ALA A 428 -23.01 -14.40 -10.32
C ALA A 428 -22.58 -13.76 -8.99
N ILE A 429 -22.13 -12.49 -8.98
CA ILE A 429 -21.87 -11.74 -7.73
C ILE A 429 -23.14 -11.65 -6.86
N ALA A 430 -24.28 -11.31 -7.48
CA ALA A 430 -25.56 -11.23 -6.78
C ALA A 430 -26.01 -12.61 -6.28
N GLN A 431 -25.84 -13.65 -7.12
CA GLN A 431 -26.18 -15.03 -6.77
C GLN A 431 -25.37 -15.54 -5.56
N LEU A 432 -24.08 -15.24 -5.50
CA LEU A 432 -23.22 -15.66 -4.39
C LEU A 432 -23.61 -14.98 -3.06
N ALA A 433 -24.05 -13.71 -3.12
CA ALA A 433 -24.56 -13.02 -1.94
C ALA A 433 -25.90 -13.57 -1.45
N ASP A 434 -26.80 -13.93 -2.38
CA ASP A 434 -28.05 -14.60 -2.04
C ASP A 434 -27.80 -15.99 -1.44
N HIS A 435 -26.88 -16.77 -2.02
CA HIS A 435 -26.46 -18.05 -1.48
C HIS A 435 -25.85 -17.94 -0.07
N THR A 436 -25.04 -16.91 0.18
CA THR A 436 -24.50 -16.59 1.52
C THR A 436 -25.63 -16.35 2.52
N LEU A 437 -26.70 -15.64 2.13
CA LEU A 437 -27.88 -15.43 2.97
C LEU A 437 -28.69 -16.71 3.20
N GLU A 438 -28.76 -17.60 2.23
CA GLU A 438 -29.40 -18.91 2.37
C GLU A 438 -28.68 -19.76 3.41
N ILE A 439 -27.35 -19.89 3.32
CA ILE A 439 -26.52 -20.58 4.33
C ILE A 439 -26.78 -19.99 5.72
N ALA A 440 -26.80 -18.65 5.84
CA ALA A 440 -27.09 -17.98 7.10
C ALA A 440 -28.47 -18.38 7.65
N ARG A 441 -29.49 -18.50 6.80
CA ARG A 441 -30.86 -18.89 7.19
C ARG A 441 -30.98 -20.38 7.51
N GLU A 442 -30.11 -21.24 6.98
CA GLU A 442 -30.06 -22.65 7.34
C GLU A 442 -29.49 -22.83 8.74
N VAL A 443 -28.34 -22.20 9.00
CA VAL A 443 -27.53 -22.41 10.20
C VAL A 443 -28.05 -21.63 11.41
N VAL A 444 -28.50 -20.39 11.20
CA VAL A 444 -28.83 -19.51 12.32
C VAL A 444 -30.26 -19.80 12.84
N PRO A 445 -30.44 -20.02 14.16
CA PRO A 445 -31.75 -20.23 14.78
C PRO A 445 -32.74 -19.09 14.46
N LYS A 446 -34.02 -19.43 14.28
CA LYS A 446 -35.04 -18.47 13.81
C LYS A 446 -35.13 -17.20 14.65
N GLU A 447 -35.00 -17.31 15.97
CA GLU A 447 -35.09 -16.17 16.90
C GLU A 447 -33.94 -15.17 16.72
N GLN A 448 -32.85 -15.63 16.11
CA GLN A 448 -31.58 -14.94 16.02
C GLN A 448 -31.28 -14.39 14.61
N ARG A 449 -32.19 -14.60 13.66
CA ARG A 449 -32.02 -14.20 12.25
C ARG A 449 -32.15 -12.69 12.01
N GLY A 450 -32.76 -11.95 12.94
CA GLY A 450 -32.95 -10.50 12.82
C GLY A 450 -31.65 -9.69 12.70
N GLY A 451 -30.52 -10.26 13.12
CA GLY A 451 -29.20 -9.63 13.02
C GLY A 451 -28.38 -10.00 11.78
N ILE A 452 -28.90 -10.85 10.89
CA ILE A 452 -28.19 -11.30 9.69
C ILE A 452 -28.10 -10.15 8.69
N SER A 453 -26.89 -9.85 8.23
CA SER A 453 -26.64 -8.87 7.18
C SER A 453 -25.54 -9.37 6.25
N VAL A 454 -25.76 -9.24 4.95
CA VAL A 454 -24.74 -9.45 3.93
C VAL A 454 -24.51 -8.12 3.21
N SER A 455 -23.25 -7.77 2.99
CA SER A 455 -22.87 -6.60 2.21
C SER A 455 -21.89 -6.99 1.11
N ILE A 456 -22.06 -6.42 -0.06
CA ILE A 456 -21.20 -6.57 -1.22
C ILE A 456 -20.46 -5.25 -1.40
N SER A 457 -19.16 -5.31 -1.65
CA SER A 457 -18.38 -4.16 -2.05
C SER A 457 -17.60 -4.50 -3.31
N VAL A 458 -17.77 -3.69 -4.36
CA VAL A 458 -17.20 -3.93 -5.69
C VAL A 458 -16.29 -2.78 -6.08
N SER A 459 -15.01 -3.06 -6.29
CA SER A 459 -14.04 -2.11 -6.84
C SER A 459 -13.89 -2.27 -8.36
N VAL A 460 -13.47 -1.21 -9.05
CA VAL A 460 -13.10 -1.29 -10.46
C VAL A 460 -11.70 -1.87 -10.57
N PHE A 461 -11.47 -2.77 -11.52
CA PHE A 461 -10.15 -3.33 -11.78
C PHE A 461 -9.21 -2.26 -12.34
N ILE A 462 -8.06 -2.12 -11.68
CA ILE A 462 -6.96 -1.26 -12.11
C ILE A 462 -5.79 -2.16 -12.55
N PRO A 463 -5.36 -2.11 -13.83
CA PRO A 463 -4.14 -2.78 -14.26
C PRO A 463 -2.93 -2.21 -13.52
N LYS A 464 -2.17 -3.08 -12.84
CA LYS A 464 -0.99 -2.68 -12.07
C LYS A 464 0.29 -3.25 -12.67
N ALA A 465 1.37 -2.46 -12.60
CA ALA A 465 2.72 -2.87 -12.99
C ALA A 465 3.15 -4.18 -12.30
N HIS A 466 3.90 -5.01 -13.03
CA HIS A 466 4.41 -6.32 -12.58
C HIS A 466 3.33 -7.36 -12.22
N THR A 467 2.13 -7.21 -12.76
CA THR A 467 1.08 -8.24 -12.71
C THR A 467 0.93 -8.92 -14.06
N PRO A 468 0.43 -10.17 -14.10
CA PRO A 468 0.05 -10.80 -15.37
C PRO A 468 -0.97 -9.99 -16.20
N PHE A 469 -1.75 -9.10 -15.57
CA PHE A 469 -2.68 -8.22 -16.27
C PHE A 469 -2.15 -6.81 -16.55
N GLN A 470 -0.84 -6.56 -16.41
CA GLN A 470 -0.25 -5.24 -16.67
C GLN A 470 -0.41 -4.74 -18.11
N TRP A 471 -0.71 -5.63 -19.06
CA TRP A 471 -0.95 -5.31 -20.47
C TRP A 471 -2.40 -5.00 -20.80
N CYS A 472 -3.33 -5.34 -19.90
CA CYS A 472 -4.76 -5.20 -20.15
C CYS A 472 -5.21 -3.73 -20.03
N PRO A 473 -6.19 -3.28 -20.83
CA PRO A 473 -6.82 -1.97 -20.65
C PRO A 473 -7.61 -1.90 -19.33
N GLN A 474 -7.84 -0.69 -18.80
CA GLN A 474 -8.97 -0.48 -17.90
C GLN A 474 -10.25 -0.45 -18.74
N LEU A 475 -11.36 -0.95 -18.17
CA LEU A 475 -12.67 -0.87 -18.81
C LEU A 475 -13.13 0.59 -18.93
N ASP A 476 -13.90 0.91 -19.98
CA ASP A 476 -14.44 2.25 -20.15
C ASP A 476 -15.50 2.60 -19.08
N ASP A 477 -15.57 3.89 -18.71
CA ASP A 477 -16.48 4.37 -17.65
C ASP A 477 -17.95 4.03 -17.92
N ALA A 478 -18.36 4.04 -19.19
CA ALA A 478 -19.76 3.79 -19.56
C ALA A 478 -20.12 2.32 -19.34
N GLU A 479 -19.23 1.42 -19.71
CA GLU A 479 -19.34 -0.01 -19.48
C GLU A 479 -19.25 -0.36 -17.98
N VAL A 480 -18.36 0.29 -17.22
CA VAL A 480 -18.32 0.15 -15.75
C VAL A 480 -19.68 0.53 -15.17
N LYS A 481 -20.23 1.68 -15.54
CA LYS A 481 -21.57 2.13 -15.09
C LYS A 481 -22.66 1.15 -15.54
N ARG A 482 -22.61 0.61 -16.76
CA ARG A 482 -23.57 -0.39 -17.24
C ARG A 482 -23.53 -1.67 -16.39
N ARG A 483 -22.34 -2.18 -16.09
CA ARG A 483 -22.15 -3.37 -15.23
C ARG A 483 -22.56 -3.12 -13.78
N GLN A 484 -22.30 -1.93 -13.23
CA GLN A 484 -22.82 -1.52 -11.92
C GLN A 484 -24.35 -1.53 -11.91
N GLN A 485 -25.00 -0.99 -12.94
CA GLN A 485 -26.45 -1.06 -13.08
C GLN A 485 -26.92 -2.51 -13.18
N LEU A 486 -26.26 -3.36 -13.96
CA LEU A 486 -26.60 -4.79 -14.04
C LEU A 486 -26.54 -5.47 -12.66
N LEU A 487 -25.50 -5.19 -11.85
CA LEU A 487 -25.38 -5.71 -10.49
C LEU A 487 -26.54 -5.23 -9.60
N PHE A 488 -26.84 -3.93 -9.61
CA PHE A 488 -27.96 -3.38 -8.83
C PHE A 488 -29.30 -4.01 -9.22
N HIS A 489 -29.52 -4.27 -10.51
CA HIS A 489 -30.73 -4.94 -10.98
C HIS A 489 -30.75 -6.44 -10.64
N SER A 490 -29.59 -7.08 -10.51
CA SER A 490 -29.48 -8.52 -10.22
C SER A 490 -29.74 -8.85 -8.76
N VAL A 491 -29.34 -7.98 -7.83
CA VAL A 491 -29.62 -8.17 -6.40
C VAL A 491 -31.08 -7.88 -6.09
N LYS A 492 -31.86 -8.92 -5.80
CA LYS A 492 -33.30 -8.78 -5.48
C LYS A 492 -33.58 -8.67 -3.98
N ASN A 493 -32.67 -9.16 -3.16
CA ASN A 493 -32.88 -9.30 -1.72
C ASN A 493 -32.47 -8.03 -0.97
N ARG A 494 -33.44 -7.40 -0.30
CA ARG A 494 -33.23 -6.15 0.47
C ARG A 494 -32.26 -6.28 1.65
N ALA A 495 -31.95 -7.52 2.07
CA ALA A 495 -30.97 -7.78 3.13
C ALA A 495 -29.51 -7.66 2.63
N VAL A 496 -29.30 -7.60 1.32
CA VAL A 496 -27.99 -7.39 0.70
C VAL A 496 -27.78 -5.89 0.48
N ARG A 497 -26.73 -5.34 1.09
CA ARG A 497 -26.28 -3.97 0.83
C ARG A 497 -25.19 -3.98 -0.22
N ILE A 498 -25.21 -3.05 -1.17
CA ILE A 498 -24.21 -2.98 -2.24
C ILE A 498 -23.48 -1.65 -2.14
N HIS A 499 -22.17 -1.71 -2.24
CA HIS A 499 -21.28 -0.57 -2.35
C HIS A 499 -20.42 -0.74 -3.59
N CYS A 500 -20.37 0.26 -4.46
CA CYS A 500 -19.50 0.27 -5.63
C CYS A 500 -18.56 1.47 -5.53
N HIS A 501 -17.30 1.28 -5.94
CA HIS A 501 -16.36 2.38 -6.08
C HIS A 501 -16.79 3.33 -7.19
N ASP A 502 -16.41 4.60 -7.04
CA ASP A 502 -16.65 5.63 -8.04
C ASP A 502 -15.74 5.45 -9.26
N ALA A 503 -16.34 5.55 -10.46
CA ALA A 503 -15.62 5.34 -11.71
C ALA A 503 -14.58 6.45 -11.99
N ALA A 504 -14.84 7.70 -11.56
CA ALA A 504 -13.96 8.82 -11.85
C ALA A 504 -12.65 8.74 -11.06
N THR A 505 -12.69 8.36 -9.78
CA THR A 505 -11.47 8.10 -9.00
C THR A 505 -10.67 6.94 -9.61
N SER A 506 -11.35 5.86 -10.01
CA SER A 506 -10.70 4.71 -10.65
C SER A 506 -10.04 5.05 -12.00
N LEU A 507 -10.58 6.02 -12.76
CA LEU A 507 -9.96 6.48 -14.01
C LEU A 507 -8.60 7.13 -13.73
N VAL A 508 -8.54 8.09 -12.80
CA VAL A 508 -7.27 8.76 -12.44
C VAL A 508 -6.27 7.75 -11.88
N GLU A 509 -6.73 6.82 -11.03
CA GLU A 509 -5.87 5.76 -10.48
C GLU A 509 -5.24 4.92 -11.60
N ALA A 510 -6.01 4.54 -12.63
CA ALA A 510 -5.48 3.76 -13.75
C ALA A 510 -4.48 4.54 -14.61
N VAL A 511 -4.71 5.83 -14.85
CA VAL A 511 -3.73 6.69 -15.55
C VAL A 511 -2.42 6.73 -14.77
N MET A 512 -2.48 6.94 -13.45
CA MET A 512 -1.27 6.96 -12.61
C MET A 512 -0.59 5.59 -12.52
N SER A 513 -1.34 4.49 -12.42
CA SER A 513 -0.77 3.13 -12.33
C SER A 513 -0.05 2.71 -13.60
N ARG A 514 -0.43 3.26 -14.76
CA ARG A 514 0.02 2.80 -16.08
C ARG A 514 0.84 3.81 -16.86
N GLY A 515 0.90 5.05 -16.39
CA GLY A 515 1.65 6.12 -17.01
C GLY A 515 3.16 5.91 -17.00
N GLY A 516 3.87 6.63 -17.87
CA GLY A 516 5.31 6.85 -17.75
C GLY A 516 5.64 8.23 -17.18
N ARG A 517 6.89 8.65 -17.43
CA ARG A 517 7.44 9.91 -16.91
C ARG A 517 6.75 11.14 -17.50
N ASP A 518 6.16 10.97 -18.68
CA ASP A 518 5.35 11.94 -19.39
C ASP A 518 4.04 12.32 -18.67
N ILE A 519 3.61 11.54 -17.64
CA ILE A 519 2.44 11.86 -16.82
C ILE A 519 2.74 12.86 -15.69
N ALA A 520 4.00 13.09 -15.33
CA ALA A 520 4.33 14.02 -14.24
C ALA A 520 3.76 15.45 -14.44
N PRO A 521 3.78 16.06 -15.65
CA PRO A 521 3.14 17.36 -15.89
C PRO A 521 1.63 17.36 -15.65
N LEU A 522 0.93 16.22 -15.82
CA LEU A 522 -0.50 16.11 -15.53
C LEU A 522 -0.77 16.20 -14.03
N ILE A 523 0.04 15.54 -13.20
CA ILE A 523 -0.04 15.60 -11.74
C ILE A 523 0.17 17.04 -11.27
N GLU A 524 1.21 17.71 -11.78
CA GLU A 524 1.48 19.11 -11.46
C GLU A 524 0.38 20.05 -11.95
N GLY A 525 -0.15 19.81 -13.15
CA GLY A 525 -1.24 20.59 -13.74
C GLY A 525 -2.54 20.49 -12.94
N ALA A 526 -2.86 19.31 -12.41
CA ALA A 526 -4.01 19.11 -11.53
C ALA A 526 -3.80 19.76 -10.17
N TRP A 527 -2.63 19.58 -9.56
CA TRP A 527 -2.28 20.21 -8.27
C TRP A 527 -2.31 21.74 -8.34
N ARG A 528 -1.76 22.35 -9.41
CA ARG A 528 -1.81 23.81 -9.63
C ARG A 528 -3.23 24.37 -9.74
N ARG A 529 -4.21 23.53 -10.10
CA ARG A 529 -5.65 23.86 -10.11
C ARG A 529 -6.30 23.66 -8.74
N GLY A 530 -5.51 23.40 -7.71
CA GLY A 530 -5.92 23.21 -6.33
C GLY A 530 -6.24 21.76 -5.95
N GLN A 531 -6.08 20.78 -6.86
CA GLN A 531 -6.35 19.38 -6.53
C GLN A 531 -5.41 18.89 -5.42
N ARG A 532 -5.99 18.33 -4.36
CA ARG A 532 -5.28 17.77 -3.20
C ARG A 532 -6.17 16.71 -2.56
N PHE A 533 -5.57 15.75 -1.87
CA PHE A 533 -6.26 14.66 -1.18
C PHE A 533 -7.19 13.84 -2.10
N ASP A 534 -6.73 13.42 -3.29
CA ASP A 534 -7.58 12.70 -4.28
C ASP A 534 -8.19 11.38 -3.77
N ALA A 535 -7.65 10.79 -2.71
CA ALA A 535 -8.22 9.61 -2.06
C ALA A 535 -9.49 9.91 -1.22
N TRP A 536 -9.73 11.18 -0.90
CA TRP A 536 -10.89 11.64 -0.12
C TRP A 536 -12.00 12.08 -1.07
N THR A 537 -13.16 11.43 -0.97
CA THR A 537 -14.28 11.66 -1.91
C THR A 537 -14.75 13.12 -1.93
N GLU A 538 -14.67 13.81 -0.80
CA GLU A 538 -15.04 15.21 -0.65
C GLU A 538 -14.01 16.20 -1.23
N GLN A 539 -12.78 15.75 -1.52
CA GLN A 539 -11.73 16.57 -2.11
C GLN A 539 -11.44 16.22 -3.57
N PHE A 540 -11.89 15.05 -4.04
CA PHE A 540 -11.64 14.60 -5.40
C PHE A 540 -12.53 15.34 -6.42
N GLU A 541 -11.90 16.04 -7.36
CA GLU A 541 -12.58 16.73 -8.46
C GLU A 541 -11.99 16.33 -9.82
N LEU A 542 -12.65 15.41 -10.53
CA LEU A 542 -12.20 14.95 -11.86
C LEU A 542 -11.99 16.10 -12.85
N GLY A 543 -12.79 17.16 -12.79
CA GLY A 543 -12.68 18.31 -13.70
C GLY A 543 -11.30 18.96 -13.70
N ARG A 544 -10.62 19.02 -12.54
CA ARG A 544 -9.26 19.60 -12.43
C ARG A 544 -8.23 18.76 -13.19
N TRP A 545 -8.40 17.44 -13.16
CA TRP A 545 -7.59 16.49 -13.93
C TRP A 545 -7.88 16.58 -15.43
N GLU A 546 -9.15 16.65 -15.82
CA GLU A 546 -9.54 16.76 -17.23
C GLU A 546 -9.07 18.08 -17.86
N GLU A 547 -9.15 19.20 -17.13
CA GLU A 547 -8.62 20.49 -17.59
C GLU A 547 -7.09 20.48 -17.74
N ALA A 548 -6.38 19.90 -16.78
CA ALA A 548 -4.93 19.74 -16.87
C ALA A 548 -4.53 18.85 -18.06
N ALA A 549 -5.27 17.75 -18.29
CA ALA A 549 -5.06 16.87 -19.43
C ALA A 549 -5.31 17.60 -20.76
N ALA A 550 -6.39 18.39 -20.85
CA ALA A 550 -6.72 19.15 -22.05
C ALA A 550 -5.61 20.14 -22.46
N GLU A 551 -4.99 20.82 -21.50
CA GLU A 551 -3.86 21.72 -21.77
C GLU A 551 -2.61 21.00 -22.29
N LEU A 552 -2.40 19.76 -21.83
CA LEU A 552 -1.31 18.90 -22.26
C LEU A 552 -1.62 18.14 -23.56
N GLY A 553 -2.84 18.30 -24.10
CA GLY A 553 -3.30 17.53 -25.26
C GLY A 553 -3.49 16.04 -24.98
N MET A 554 -3.72 15.68 -23.71
CA MET A 554 -3.95 14.31 -23.25
C MET A 554 -5.44 14.01 -23.09
N ASP A 555 -5.81 12.75 -23.34
CA ASP A 555 -7.13 12.21 -22.99
C ASP A 555 -6.97 11.12 -21.94
N LEU A 556 -7.45 11.40 -20.72
CA LEU A 556 -7.37 10.46 -19.58
C LEU A 556 -7.98 9.10 -19.90
N ARG A 557 -9.08 9.08 -20.66
CA ARG A 557 -9.79 7.84 -21.01
C ARG A 557 -8.99 7.03 -22.00
N ALA A 558 -8.40 7.68 -23.01
CA ALA A 558 -7.51 7.01 -23.95
C ALA A 558 -6.29 6.40 -23.22
N LEU A 559 -5.67 7.15 -22.30
CA LEU A 559 -4.52 6.67 -21.52
C LEU A 559 -4.86 5.44 -20.66
N ALA A 560 -6.00 5.44 -19.97
CA ALA A 560 -6.40 4.31 -19.13
C ALA A 560 -6.84 3.06 -19.92
N GLN A 561 -7.45 3.27 -21.09
CA GLN A 561 -8.02 2.24 -21.96
C GLN A 561 -7.04 1.71 -23.01
N GLU A 562 -5.84 2.26 -23.09
CA GLU A 562 -4.81 1.77 -24.00
C GLU A 562 -4.52 0.29 -23.70
N SER A 563 -4.53 -0.56 -24.73
CA SER A 563 -4.10 -1.95 -24.60
C SER A 563 -2.62 -2.03 -24.96
N PHE A 564 -1.80 -2.63 -24.10
CA PHE A 564 -0.38 -2.80 -24.42
C PHE A 564 -0.14 -4.14 -25.09
N GLU A 565 0.65 -4.15 -26.17
CA GLU A 565 1.07 -5.41 -26.78
C GLU A 565 2.03 -6.18 -25.87
N LEU A 566 1.99 -7.50 -25.97
CA LEU A 566 2.74 -8.39 -25.08
C LEU A 566 4.26 -8.32 -25.27
N ASP A 567 4.73 -7.85 -26.42
CA ASP A 567 6.14 -7.66 -26.76
C ASP A 567 6.63 -6.23 -26.51
N TRP A 568 5.74 -5.28 -26.24
CA TRP A 568 6.13 -3.90 -25.93
C TRP A 568 6.91 -3.77 -24.64
N ARG A 569 7.92 -2.90 -24.65
CA ARG A 569 8.59 -2.38 -23.46
C ARG A 569 7.67 -1.43 -22.70
N LEU A 570 7.60 -1.60 -21.39
CA LEU A 570 6.78 -0.77 -20.48
C LEU A 570 7.65 0.18 -19.64
N PRO A 571 7.11 1.33 -19.18
CA PRO A 571 7.89 2.38 -18.49
C PRO A 571 8.64 1.89 -17.24
N TRP A 572 8.01 0.98 -16.50
CA TRP A 572 8.51 0.48 -15.21
C TRP A 572 9.51 -0.68 -15.29
N GLU A 573 9.85 -1.20 -16.47
CA GLU A 573 10.66 -2.44 -16.58
C GLU A 573 12.09 -2.34 -16.04
N HIS A 574 12.61 -1.12 -15.88
CA HIS A 574 13.90 -0.85 -15.26
C HIS A 574 13.88 -0.99 -13.72
N VAL A 575 12.71 -1.09 -13.10
CA VAL A 575 12.53 -1.49 -11.70
C VAL A 575 11.92 -2.91 -11.69
N SER A 576 12.32 -3.75 -10.74
CA SER A 576 11.78 -5.12 -10.71
C SER A 576 11.61 -5.69 -9.30
N PRO A 577 10.45 -6.32 -9.01
CA PRO A 577 10.29 -7.12 -7.80
C PRO A 577 10.97 -8.49 -7.88
N GLY A 578 11.72 -8.78 -8.94
CA GLY A 578 12.40 -10.06 -9.19
C GLY A 578 11.56 -11.09 -9.96
N VAL A 579 10.28 -10.80 -10.24
CA VAL A 579 9.44 -11.66 -11.09
C VAL A 579 9.87 -11.53 -12.55
N SER A 580 10.02 -12.65 -13.25
CA SER A 580 10.41 -12.65 -14.65
C SER A 580 9.25 -12.27 -15.58
N ARG A 581 9.55 -11.53 -16.66
CA ARG A 581 8.59 -11.25 -17.74
C ARG A 581 7.98 -12.53 -18.32
N GLY A 582 8.81 -13.56 -18.51
CA GLY A 582 8.35 -14.86 -19.01
C GLY A 582 7.31 -15.53 -18.11
N PHE A 583 7.43 -15.41 -16.78
CA PHE A 583 6.41 -15.87 -15.84
C PHE A 583 5.10 -15.10 -16.02
N LEU A 584 5.16 -13.76 -16.07
CA LEU A 584 3.98 -12.90 -16.24
C LEU A 584 3.22 -13.20 -17.54
N LEU A 585 3.95 -13.35 -18.66
CA LEU A 585 3.37 -13.73 -19.96
C LEU A 585 2.72 -15.11 -19.93
N ARG A 586 3.34 -16.08 -19.25
CA ARG A 586 2.77 -17.42 -19.11
C ARG A 586 1.48 -17.39 -18.29
N GLU A 587 1.45 -16.64 -17.18
CA GLU A 587 0.24 -16.48 -16.38
C GLU A 587 -0.85 -15.73 -17.13
N TYR A 588 -0.52 -14.72 -17.92
CA TYR A 588 -1.48 -14.06 -18.81
C TYR A 588 -2.11 -15.07 -19.78
N ARG A 589 -1.32 -15.89 -20.47
CA ARG A 589 -1.84 -16.91 -21.40
C ARG A 589 -2.72 -17.94 -20.69
N ARG A 590 -2.30 -18.44 -19.53
CA ARG A 590 -3.12 -19.36 -18.71
C ARG A 590 -4.44 -18.74 -18.29
N SER A 591 -4.50 -17.42 -18.08
CA SER A 591 -5.75 -16.73 -17.77
C SER A 591 -6.76 -16.82 -18.92
N LEU A 592 -6.32 -16.73 -20.17
CA LEU A 592 -7.19 -16.84 -21.34
C LEU A 592 -7.83 -18.24 -21.46
N GLU A 593 -7.13 -19.26 -20.96
CA GLU A 593 -7.55 -20.65 -20.96
C GLU A 593 -8.30 -21.05 -19.66
N GLY A 594 -8.39 -20.15 -18.67
CA GLY A 594 -8.94 -20.47 -17.35
C GLY A 594 -8.11 -21.48 -16.53
N VAL A 595 -6.84 -21.67 -16.87
CA VAL A 595 -5.96 -22.65 -16.20
C VAL A 595 -5.37 -22.03 -14.94
N THR A 596 -5.61 -22.63 -13.78
CA THR A 596 -5.08 -22.17 -12.49
C THR A 596 -3.63 -22.60 -12.25
N THR A 597 -2.90 -21.84 -11.44
CA THR A 597 -1.51 -22.07 -11.04
C THR A 597 -1.45 -22.24 -9.52
N PRO A 598 -0.85 -23.33 -9.00
CA PRO A 598 -0.87 -23.64 -7.58
C PRO A 598 0.04 -22.72 -6.73
N ASP A 599 -0.11 -22.82 -5.41
CA ASP A 599 0.73 -22.13 -4.43
C ASP A 599 2.06 -22.86 -4.22
N CYS A 600 3.18 -22.18 -4.50
CA CYS A 600 4.51 -22.76 -4.35
C CYS A 600 4.98 -22.97 -2.91
N THR A 601 4.23 -22.51 -1.91
CA THR A 601 4.48 -22.77 -0.49
C THR A 601 3.76 -24.02 0.03
N ARG A 602 2.85 -24.60 -0.78
CA ARG A 602 2.13 -25.84 -0.45
C ARG A 602 2.52 -26.99 -1.36
N GLU A 603 2.76 -26.69 -2.63
CA GLU A 603 3.10 -27.69 -3.63
C GLU A 603 4.55 -27.53 -4.10
N SER A 604 4.75 -27.11 -5.35
CA SER A 604 6.04 -27.04 -6.01
C SER A 604 6.30 -25.66 -6.58
N CYS A 605 7.58 -25.36 -6.81
CA CYS A 605 7.99 -24.07 -7.36
C CYS A 605 7.34 -23.82 -8.73
N THR A 606 6.66 -22.67 -8.86
CA THR A 606 5.99 -22.25 -10.10
C THR A 606 6.92 -21.49 -11.06
N GLY A 607 8.21 -21.38 -10.74
CA GLY A 607 9.22 -20.80 -11.64
C GLY A 607 9.03 -19.31 -11.93
N CYS A 608 8.72 -18.50 -10.91
CA CYS A 608 8.54 -17.05 -11.09
C CYS A 608 9.85 -16.25 -11.24
N GLY A 609 10.98 -16.82 -10.81
CA GLY A 609 12.31 -16.20 -10.88
C GLY A 609 12.72 -15.40 -9.63
N VAL A 610 11.79 -15.08 -8.73
CA VAL A 610 12.05 -14.21 -7.56
C VAL A 610 13.17 -14.76 -6.66
N CYS A 611 13.06 -16.01 -6.22
CA CYS A 611 14.03 -16.56 -5.25
C CYS A 611 15.48 -16.58 -5.76
N PRO A 612 15.79 -17.13 -6.95
CA PRO A 612 17.17 -17.10 -7.47
C PRO A 612 17.66 -15.69 -7.80
N THR A 613 16.80 -14.80 -8.32
CA THR A 613 17.19 -13.42 -8.66
C THR A 613 17.54 -12.61 -7.42
N LEU A 614 16.75 -12.70 -6.35
CA LEU A 614 16.94 -11.91 -5.14
C LEU A 614 17.81 -12.60 -4.08
N LYS A 615 18.17 -13.88 -4.30
CA LYS A 615 18.89 -14.73 -3.35
C LYS A 615 18.18 -14.75 -1.99
N ALA A 616 16.88 -15.02 -2.01
CA ALA A 616 16.00 -15.11 -0.86
C ALA A 616 14.96 -16.20 -1.11
N ASP A 617 14.63 -16.99 -0.08
CA ASP A 617 13.73 -18.15 -0.22
C ASP A 617 12.42 -17.95 0.53
N ASN A 618 11.45 -18.83 0.27
CA ASN A 618 10.29 -18.95 1.14
C ASN A 618 10.75 -19.52 2.49
N VAL A 619 10.40 -18.87 3.60
CA VAL A 619 10.73 -19.29 4.96
C VAL A 619 9.44 -19.47 5.74
N LEU A 620 9.03 -20.72 5.92
CA LEU A 620 7.86 -21.10 6.69
C LEU A 620 8.30 -21.65 8.05
N VAL A 621 7.55 -21.34 9.11
CA VAL A 621 7.85 -21.84 10.47
C VAL A 621 7.39 -23.29 10.67
N GLY A 622 6.46 -23.74 9.83
CA GLY A 622 5.97 -25.11 9.81
C GLY A 622 5.29 -25.45 8.49
N GLU A 623 4.69 -26.62 8.44
CA GLU A 623 3.89 -27.04 7.29
C GLU A 623 2.61 -26.22 7.20
N ARG A 624 2.25 -25.82 5.97
CA ARG A 624 0.96 -25.21 5.67
C ARG A 624 -0.03 -26.34 5.38
N ALA A 625 -1.18 -26.29 6.04
CA ALA A 625 -2.32 -27.13 5.73
C ALA A 625 -2.94 -26.74 4.37
#